data_AF-A0A3P7NYX5-F1
#
_entry.id   AF-A0A3P7NYX5-F1
#
_cell.length_a   1.000
_cell.length_b   1.000
_cell.length_c   1.000
_cell.angle_alpha   90.00
_cell.angle_beta   90.00
_cell.angle_gamma   90.00
#
_symmetry.space_group_name_H-M   'P 1'
#
loop_
_entity.id
_entity.type
_entity.pdbx_description
1 polymer ?
#
loop_
_entity_poly.entity_id
_entity_poly.type
_entity_poly.pdbx_seq_one_letter_code
_entity_poly.pdbx_strand_id
1 'polypeptide(L)' 'MYIDLNKSIYDLCKEDPKIIEIMNTLGFTDITKPAMMNTVGKMMTISKGARMKNIDITTIKNRFIEQGYNIGEAKEDPK' A
#
# COMPACT_ATOMS: atom_id res chain seq x y z
N MET A 1 -1.21 -13.47 -3.94
CA MET A 1 -2.06 -12.30 -4.21
C MET A 1 -1.20 -11.20 -4.82
N TYR A 2 -1.72 -10.42 -5.78
CA TYR A 2 -0.98 -9.32 -6.41
C TYR A 2 -1.44 -7.97 -5.83
N ILE A 3 -0.47 -7.12 -5.46
CA ILE A 3 -0.68 -5.78 -4.93
C ILE A 3 -0.26 -4.78 -6.01
N ASP A 4 -1.24 -4.02 -6.51
CA ASP A 4 -0.96 -2.90 -7.40
C ASP A 4 -0.60 -1.65 -6.58
N LEU A 5 0.60 -1.14 -6.80
CA LEU A 5 1.14 0.04 -6.13
C LEU A 5 0.36 1.33 -6.42
N ASN A 6 -0.41 1.35 -7.51
CA ASN A 6 -1.24 2.49 -7.91
C ASN A 6 -2.68 2.40 -7.39
N LYS A 7 -3.07 1.26 -6.82
CA LYS A 7 -4.35 1.10 -6.16
C LYS A 7 -4.36 1.83 -4.82
N SER A 8 -5.55 2.29 -4.40
CA SER A 8 -5.68 2.94 -3.11
C SER A 8 -5.37 1.96 -1.98
N ILE A 9 -4.73 2.45 -0.92
CA ILE A 9 -4.47 1.64 0.28
C ILE A 9 -5.79 1.16 0.89
N TYR A 10 -6.83 2.00 0.84
CA TYR A 10 -8.18 1.63 1.28
C TYR A 10 -8.70 0.37 0.57
N ASP A 11 -8.65 0.34 -0.77
CA ASP A 11 -9.19 -0.81 -1.53
C ASP A 11 -8.36 -2.06 -1.30
N LEU A 12 -7.03 -1.93 -1.23
CA LEU A 12 -6.13 -3.03 -0.90
C LEU A 12 -6.47 -3.62 0.48
N CYS A 13 -6.59 -2.77 1.51
CA CYS A 13 -6.92 -3.21 2.87
C CYS A 13 -8.34 -3.78 3.00
N LYS A 14 -9.27 -3.37 2.13
CA LYS A 14 -10.61 -3.96 2.05
C LYS A 14 -10.57 -5.37 1.45
N GLU A 15 -9.68 -5.62 0.50
CA GLU A 15 -9.46 -6.94 -0.10
C GLU A 15 -8.71 -7.88 0.84
N ASP A 16 -7.72 -7.36 1.57
CA ASP A 16 -6.98 -8.11 2.56
C ASP A 16 -6.58 -7.21 3.76
N PRO A 17 -7.25 -7.35 4.91
CA PRO A 17 -6.94 -6.59 6.12
C PRO A 17 -5.50 -6.75 6.63
N LYS A 18 -4.80 -7.85 6.30
CA LYS A 18 -3.38 -8.04 6.69
C LYS A 18 -2.46 -6.98 6.12
N ILE A 19 -2.84 -6.36 5.00
CA ILE A 19 -2.10 -5.26 4.40
C ILE A 19 -1.95 -4.09 5.37
N ILE A 20 -2.94 -3.84 6.24
CA ILE A 20 -2.85 -2.79 7.27
C ILE A 20 -1.67 -3.06 8.21
N GLU A 21 -1.47 -4.31 8.62
CA GLU A 21 -0.38 -4.69 9.53
C GLU A 21 0.98 -4.48 8.85
N ILE A 22 1.13 -4.94 7.61
CA ILE A 22 2.35 -4.77 6.81
C ILE A 22 2.69 -3.28 6.69
N MET A 23 1.72 -2.47 6.29
CA MET A 23 1.87 -1.03 6.12
C MET A 23 2.20 -0.35 7.46
N ASN A 24 1.63 -0.80 8.57
CA ASN A 24 1.98 -0.30 9.90
C ASN A 24 3.46 -0.58 10.23
N THR A 25 3.99 -1.78 9.93
CA THR A 25 5.41 -2.10 10.12
C THR A 25 6.35 -1.25 9.26
N LEU A 26 5.86 -0.77 8.12
CA LEU A 26 6.57 0.13 7.22
C LEU A 26 6.44 1.61 7.63
N GLY A 27 5.85 1.92 8.79
CA GLY A 27 5.73 3.29 9.29
C GLY A 27 4.50 4.05 8.77
N PHE A 28 3.55 3.36 8.13
CA PHE A 28 2.25 3.94 7.75
C PHE A 28 1.25 3.83 8.90
N THR A 29 1.62 4.34 10.08
CA THR A 29 0.81 4.22 11.30
C THR A 29 -0.56 4.90 11.18
N ASP A 30 -0.65 6.03 10.47
CA ASP A 30 -1.91 6.77 10.35
C ASP A 30 -3.00 6.01 9.58
N ILE A 31 -2.66 5.11 8.66
CA ILE A 31 -3.67 4.32 7.93
C ILE A 31 -4.38 3.32 8.83
N THR A 32 -3.83 2.99 10.00
CA THR A 32 -4.50 2.13 10.99
C THR A 32 -5.68 2.82 11.67
N LYS A 33 -5.76 4.16 11.59
CA LYS A 33 -6.85 4.95 12.17
C LYS A 33 -8.05 4.94 11.20
N PRO A 34 -9.24 4.46 11.60
CA PRO A 34 -10.40 4.38 10.71
C PRO A 34 -10.77 5.70 10.04
N ALA A 35 -10.66 6.83 10.75
CA ALA A 35 -10.95 8.15 10.19
C ALA A 35 -9.99 8.54 9.04
N MET A 36 -8.70 8.24 9.19
CA MET A 36 -7.68 8.52 8.16
C MET A 36 -7.84 7.59 6.96
N MET A 37 -8.10 6.30 7.22
CA MET A 37 -8.32 5.31 6.17
C MET A 37 -9.54 5.66 5.29
N ASN A 38 -10.63 6.13 5.90
CA ASN A 38 -11.86 6.50 5.20
C ASN A 38 -11.81 7.84 4.44
N THR A 39 -10.75 8.63 4.62
CA THR A 39 -10.56 9.93 3.98
C THR A 39 -9.32 9.91 3.07
N VAL A 40 -8.14 10.04 3.67
CA VAL A 40 -6.85 10.05 2.97
C VAL A 40 -6.53 8.70 2.36
N GLY A 41 -6.83 7.59 3.06
CA GLY A 41 -6.55 6.23 2.60
C GLY A 41 -7.21 5.86 1.27
N LYS A 42 -8.33 6.50 0.92
CA LYS A 42 -9.03 6.31 -0.36
C LYS A 42 -8.30 6.92 -1.56
N MET A 43 -7.52 7.99 -1.34
CA MET A 43 -6.76 8.66 -2.40
C MET A 43 -5.27 8.32 -2.36
N MET A 44 -4.78 7.87 -1.20
CA MET A 44 -3.40 7.48 -0.98
C MET A 44 -3.13 6.11 -1.60
N THR A 45 -2.07 6.04 -2.38
CA THR A 45 -1.53 4.78 -2.89
C THR A 45 -0.22 4.45 -2.16
N ILE A 46 0.24 3.21 -2.27
CA ILE A 46 1.52 2.81 -1.67
C ILE A 46 2.67 3.66 -2.24
N SER A 47 2.71 3.86 -3.56
CA SER A 47 3.74 4.69 -4.22
C SER A 47 3.74 6.14 -3.73
N LYS A 48 2.56 6.76 -3.58
CA LYS A 48 2.46 8.14 -3.09
C LYS A 48 2.91 8.26 -1.65
N GLY A 49 2.43 7.36 -0.80
CA GLY A 49 2.77 7.40 0.62
C GLY A 49 4.24 7.08 0.89
N ALA A 50 4.86 6.21 0.08
CA ALA A 50 6.31 5.95 0.12
C ALA A 50 7.12 7.24 -0.11
N ARG A 51 6.77 8.00 -1.15
CA ARG A 51 7.40 9.30 -1.45
C ARG A 51 7.20 10.30 -0.30
N MET A 52 5.99 10.40 0.23
CA MET A 52 5.67 11.33 1.32
C MET A 52 6.42 11.00 2.62
N LYS A 53 6.60 9.72 2.91
CA LYS A 53 7.31 9.25 4.11
C LYS A 53 8.82 9.09 3.91
N ASN A 54 9.34 9.40 2.72
CA ASN A 54 10.74 9.17 2.33
C ASN A 54 11.18 7.71 2.56
N ILE A 55 10.32 6.76 2.22
CA ILE A 55 10.61 5.32 2.29
C ILE A 55 10.91 4.82 0.88
N ASP A 56 12.01 4.08 0.73
CA ASP A 56 12.35 3.44 -0.54
C ASP A 56 11.26 2.42 -0.93
N ILE A 57 10.73 2.57 -2.14
CA ILE A 57 9.72 1.66 -2.70
C ILE A 57 10.21 0.21 -2.74
N THR A 58 11.51 -0.01 -2.90
CA THR A 58 12.14 -1.33 -2.87
C THR A 58 12.00 -1.99 -1.50
N THR A 59 12.16 -1.21 -0.42
CA THR A 59 11.95 -1.70 0.96
C THR A 59 10.51 -2.15 1.15
N ILE A 60 9.56 -1.36 0.65
CA ILE A 60 8.14 -1.72 0.71
C ILE A 60 7.87 -3.00 -0.08
N LYS A 61 8.36 -3.08 -1.32
CA LYS A 61 8.19 -4.27 -2.17
C LYS A 61 8.73 -5.53 -1.49
N ASN A 62 9.96 -5.47 -0.97
CA ASN A 62 10.58 -6.60 -0.27
C ASN A 62 9.73 -7.04 0.92
N ARG A 63 9.21 -6.09 1.70
CA ARG A 63 8.38 -6.42 2.85
C ARG A 63 7.08 -7.12 2.47
N PHE A 64 6.44 -6.73 1.38
CA PHE A 64 5.27 -7.45 0.86
C PHE A 64 5.63 -8.84 0.33
N ILE A 65 6.77 -8.98 -0.36
CA ILE A 65 7.26 -10.27 -0.87
C ILE A 65 7.56 -11.25 0.28
N GLU A 66 8.19 -10.79 1.37
CA GLU A 66 8.43 -11.58 2.58
C GLU A 66 7.14 -12.13 3.21
N GLN A 67 6.02 -11.45 3.01
CA GLN A 67 4.70 -11.85 3.51
C GLN A 67 3.91 -12.68 2.48
N GLY A 68 4.52 -13.04 1.35
CA GLY A 68 3.93 -13.89 0.31
C GLY A 68 3.10 -13.15 -0.75
N TYR A 69 3.26 -11.82 -0.86
CA TYR A 69 2.58 -11.02 -1.88
C TYR A 69 3.49 -10.77 -3.09
N ASN A 70 2.91 -10.82 -4.28
CA ASN A 70 3.51 -10.20 -5.45
C ASN A 70 3.10 -8.73 -5.47
N ILE A 71 4.01 -7.83 -5.82
CA ILE A 71 3.75 -6.38 -5.75
C ILE A 71 4.44 -5.68 -6.91
N GLY A 72 3.73 -4.76 -7.55
CA GLY A 72 4.22 -4.05 -8.71
C GLY A 72 3.26 -2.97 -9.17
N GLU A 73 3.62 -2.29 -10.25
CA GLU A 73 2.70 -1.42 -10.96
C GLU A 73 1.94 -2.31 -11.94
N ALA A 74 0.61 -2.34 -11.86
CA ALA A 74 -0.15 -2.90 -12.98
C ALA A 74 0.20 -2.09 -14.23
N LYS A 75 0.70 -2.75 -15.28
CA LYS A 75 0.88 -2.07 -16.57
C LYS A 75 -0.52 -1.65 -17.02
N GLU A 76 -0.75 -0.34 -17.16
CA GLU A 76 -1.85 0.13 -17.99
C GLU A 76 -1.62 -0.47 -19.38
N ASP A 77 -2.61 -1.21 -19.91
CA ASP A 77 -2.66 -1.49 -21.33
C ASP A 77 -2.56 -0.12 -22.03
N PRO A 78 -1.54 0.12 -22.87
CA PRO A 78 -1.49 1.34 -23.64
C PRO A 78 -2.76 1.38 -24.50
N LYS A 79 -3.63 2.36 -24.20
CA LYS A 79 -4.81 2.66 -25.01
C LYS A 79 -4.44 2.94 -26.46
#